data_AF-A0AAD7ZZ47-F1
#
_entry.id   AF-A0AAD7ZZ47-F1
#
_cell.length_a   1.000
_cell.length_b   1.000
_cell.length_c   1.000
_cell.angle_alpha   90.00
_cell.angle_beta   90.00
_cell.angle_gamma   90.00
#
_symmetry.space_group_name_H-M   'P 1'
#
loop_
_entity.id
_entity.type
_entity.pdbx_description
1 polymer ?
#
loop_
_entity_poly.entity_id
_entity_poly.type
_entity_poly.pdbx_seq_one_letter_code
_entity_poly.pdbx_strand_id
1 'polypeptide(L)'
;MLLTTEEPNEIDLIEARILDLEKRVLGDVDTTENFSPVVDSLITTNALICTALTGRETTSVFMRRLGELDKLLDPDAEDVALETRAKIEEVLVMEPQLKHNLKSLREMEELQPALDSEHIKFVPSLSDRLEKLTLFYLDKKQDSDHVTGKVMKLLQEYNAIITNITKMFVQFEETVTKCEVAAQPKKQPE
;
A
#
# COMPACT_ATOMS: atom_id res chain seq x y z
N MET A 1 4.94 12.66 -3.24
CA MET A 1 4.54 12.16 -4.57
C MET A 1 3.33 11.27 -4.37
N LEU A 2 2.14 11.87 -4.43
CA LEU A 2 0.87 11.15 -4.47
C LEU A 2 0.66 10.76 -5.94
N LEU A 3 0.74 9.47 -6.23
CA LEU A 3 0.24 8.92 -7.49
C LEU A 3 -1.28 9.13 -7.47
N THR A 4 -1.73 10.14 -8.20
CA THR A 4 -3.12 10.25 -8.61
C THR A 4 -3.44 8.98 -9.39
N THR A 5 -4.27 8.13 -8.79
CA THR A 5 -5.11 7.20 -9.51
C THR A 5 -5.88 8.04 -10.53
N GLU A 6 -5.41 8.05 -11.77
CA GLU A 6 -6.21 8.51 -12.90
C GLU A 6 -7.40 7.56 -12.96
N GLU A 7 -8.50 7.97 -12.35
CA GLU A 7 -9.81 7.42 -12.66
C GLU A 7 -9.94 7.51 -14.19
N PRO A 8 -10.20 6.41 -14.92
CA PRO A 8 -10.36 6.49 -16.36
C PRO A 8 -11.43 7.53 -16.63
N ASN A 9 -11.08 8.59 -17.36
CA ASN A 9 -12.02 9.67 -17.62
C ASN A 9 -13.26 9.07 -18.29
N GLU A 10 -14.46 9.55 -17.98
CA GLU A 10 -15.71 9.05 -18.58
C GLU A 10 -15.63 9.00 -20.12
N ILE A 11 -14.82 9.89 -20.70
CA ILE A 11 -14.50 9.96 -22.12
C ILE A 11 -13.74 8.72 -22.61
N ASP A 12 -12.74 8.25 -21.87
CA ASP A 12 -11.93 7.08 -22.23
C ASP A 12 -12.78 5.79 -22.21
N LEU A 13 -13.73 5.71 -21.27
CA LEU A 13 -14.66 4.59 -21.16
C LEU A 13 -15.67 4.60 -22.32
N ILE A 14 -16.17 5.79 -22.68
CA ILE A 14 -17.08 5.95 -23.83
C ILE A 14 -16.34 5.66 -25.14
N GLU A 15 -15.10 6.10 -25.29
CA GLU A 15 -14.28 5.83 -26.48
C GLU A 15 -14.01 4.34 -26.65
N ALA A 16 -13.64 3.63 -25.58
CA ALA A 16 -13.49 2.18 -25.61
C ALA A 16 -14.80 1.47 -26.01
N ARG A 17 -15.94 1.94 -25.50
CA ARG A 17 -17.26 1.37 -25.85
C ARG A 17 -17.64 1.67 -27.31
N ILE A 18 -17.31 2.84 -27.84
CA ILE A 18 -17.57 3.20 -29.23
C ILE A 18 -16.71 2.32 -30.15
N LEU A 19 -15.42 2.16 -29.86
CA LEU A 19 -14.54 1.28 -30.63
C LEU A 19 -15.03 -0.17 -30.66
N ASP A 20 -15.51 -0.69 -29.52
CA ASP A 20 -16.12 -2.01 -29.45
C ASP A 20 -17.41 -2.13 -30.28
N LEU A 21 -18.24 -1.08 -30.29
CA LEU A 21 -19.46 -1.02 -31.09
C LEU A 21 -19.16 -0.92 -32.58
N GLU A 22 -18.19 -0.09 -32.97
CA GLU A 22 -17.73 0.04 -34.34
C GLU A 22 -17.17 -1.29 -34.84
N LYS A 23 -16.31 -1.96 -34.06
CA LYS A 23 -15.79 -3.29 -34.42
C LYS A 23 -16.89 -4.34 -34.58
N ARG A 24 -17.96 -4.29 -33.78
CA ARG A 24 -19.08 -5.25 -33.87
C ARG A 24 -20.00 -5.00 -35.05
N VAL A 25 -20.19 -3.74 -35.45
CA VAL A 25 -21.13 -3.37 -36.52
C VAL A 25 -20.45 -3.28 -37.88
N LEU A 26 -19.25 -2.68 -37.94
CA LEU A 26 -18.46 -2.49 -39.17
C LEU A 26 -17.50 -3.65 -39.45
N GLY A 27 -17.05 -4.36 -38.41
CA GLY A 27 -15.95 -5.32 -38.56
C GLY A 27 -14.63 -4.62 -38.92
N ASP A 28 -13.79 -5.28 -39.73
CA ASP A 28 -12.49 -4.78 -40.21
C ASP A 28 -12.60 -4.12 -41.60
N VAL A 29 -13.77 -3.56 -41.92
CA VAL A 29 -14.04 -2.94 -43.22
C VAL A 29 -13.65 -1.46 -43.15
N ASP A 30 -12.69 -1.05 -43.99
CA ASP A 30 -12.31 0.35 -44.14
C ASP A 30 -13.53 1.19 -44.54
N THR A 31 -13.75 2.31 -43.84
CA THR A 31 -14.90 3.24 -43.93
C THR A 31 -15.16 3.88 -45.30
N THR A 32 -14.47 3.43 -46.35
CA THR A 32 -14.45 4.02 -47.69
C THR A 32 -15.29 3.28 -48.73
N GLU A 33 -15.83 2.10 -48.43
CA GLU A 33 -16.68 1.35 -49.37
C GLU A 33 -18.15 1.30 -48.93
N ASN A 34 -19.02 1.84 -49.80
CA ASN A 34 -20.49 1.85 -49.78
C ASN A 34 -21.16 1.14 -48.59
N PHE A 35 -21.38 1.91 -47.52
CA PHE A 35 -22.12 1.46 -46.36
C PHE A 35 -23.60 1.21 -46.73
N SER A 36 -23.97 -0.04 -46.99
CA SER A 36 -25.39 -0.41 -46.97
C SER A 36 -25.85 -0.31 -45.52
N PRO A 37 -26.94 0.41 -45.21
CA PRO A 37 -27.47 0.44 -43.86
C PRO A 37 -27.73 -1.00 -43.38
N VAL A 38 -27.04 -1.40 -42.32
CA VAL A 38 -27.13 -2.75 -41.71
C VAL A 38 -28.57 -3.10 -41.35
N VAL A 39 -29.37 -2.07 -41.05
CA VAL A 39 -30.80 -2.20 -40.78
C VAL A 39 -31.55 -2.70 -42.01
N ASP A 40 -31.29 -2.17 -43.20
CA ASP A 40 -32.01 -2.58 -44.41
C ASP A 40 -31.59 -3.97 -44.87
N SER A 41 -30.30 -4.33 -44.71
CA SER A 41 -29.84 -5.70 -44.97
C SER A 41 -30.40 -6.68 -43.94
N LEU A 42 -30.52 -6.30 -42.67
CA LEU A 42 -31.14 -7.11 -41.62
C LEU A 42 -32.65 -7.28 -41.85
N ILE A 43 -33.36 -6.22 -42.24
CA ILE A 43 -34.78 -6.29 -42.58
C ILE A 43 -34.98 -7.18 -43.81
N THR A 44 -34.13 -7.04 -44.83
CA THR A 44 -34.20 -7.85 -46.04
C THR A 44 -33.92 -9.32 -45.74
N THR A 45 -32.87 -9.61 -44.98
CA THR A 45 -32.54 -10.99 -44.56
C THR A 45 -33.61 -11.59 -43.66
N ASN A 46 -34.17 -10.83 -42.72
CA ASN A 46 -35.30 -11.28 -41.91
C ASN A 46 -36.53 -11.56 -42.77
N ALA A 47 -36.85 -10.70 -43.75
CA ALA A 47 -37.93 -10.94 -44.71
C ALA A 47 -37.67 -12.19 -45.57
N LEU A 48 -36.42 -12.43 -45.99
CA LEU A 48 -36.02 -13.65 -46.69
C LEU A 48 -36.13 -14.90 -45.80
N ILE A 49 -35.78 -14.80 -44.52
CA ILE A 49 -35.94 -15.89 -43.55
C ILE A 49 -37.43 -16.17 -43.32
N CYS A 50 -38.26 -15.15 -43.11
CA CYS A 50 -39.69 -15.29 -42.93
C CYS A 50 -40.36 -15.89 -44.17
N THR A 51 -39.99 -15.45 -45.37
CA THR A 51 -40.51 -16.02 -46.63
C THR A 51 -40.04 -17.45 -46.86
N ALA A 52 -38.78 -17.78 -46.52
CA ALA A 52 -38.27 -19.16 -46.56
C ALA A 52 -38.89 -20.09 -45.49
N LEU A 53 -39.33 -19.53 -44.36
CA LEU A 53 -40.10 -20.24 -43.33
C LEU A 53 -41.58 -20.40 -43.70
N THR A 54 -42.09 -19.56 -44.60
CA THR A 54 -43.48 -19.63 -45.07
C THR A 54 -43.63 -20.87 -45.94
N GLY A 55 -44.20 -21.94 -45.36
CA GLY A 55 -44.30 -23.28 -45.97
C GLY A 55 -43.55 -24.38 -45.19
N ARG A 56 -42.74 -24.01 -44.18
CA ARG A 56 -42.07 -24.95 -43.24
C ARG A 56 -42.55 -24.70 -41.82
N GLU A 57 -43.78 -25.13 -41.54
CA GLU A 57 -44.45 -24.92 -40.25
C GLU A 57 -43.63 -25.45 -39.05
N THR A 58 -42.95 -26.59 -39.21
CA THR A 58 -42.12 -27.18 -38.13
C THR A 58 -40.94 -26.29 -37.74
N THR A 59 -40.26 -25.68 -38.72
CA THR A 59 -39.14 -24.76 -38.47
C THR A 59 -39.62 -23.42 -37.93
N SER A 60 -40.80 -22.95 -38.36
CA SER A 60 -41.45 -21.75 -37.82
C SER A 60 -41.83 -21.91 -36.35
N VAL A 61 -42.38 -23.07 -35.98
CA VAL A 61 -42.66 -23.41 -34.56
C VAL A 61 -41.36 -23.47 -33.76
N PHE A 62 -40.29 -24.04 -34.29
CA PHE A 62 -38.99 -24.07 -33.61
C PHE A 62 -38.44 -22.66 -33.34
N MET A 63 -38.49 -21.74 -34.31
CA MET A 63 -38.06 -20.36 -34.10
C MET A 63 -38.90 -19.62 -33.05
N ARG A 64 -40.20 -19.90 -32.97
CA ARG A 64 -41.06 -19.36 -31.89
C ARG A 64 -40.68 -19.92 -30.52
N ARG A 65 -40.42 -21.23 -30.44
CA ARG A 65 -39.98 -21.90 -29.21
C ARG A 65 -38.61 -21.43 -28.74
N LEU A 66 -37.74 -20.97 -29.65
CA LEU A 66 -36.46 -20.37 -29.27
C LEU A 66 -36.66 -19.08 -28.48
N GLY A 67 -37.60 -18.22 -28.89
CA GLY A 67 -37.95 -17.00 -28.13
C GLY A 67 -38.69 -17.29 -26.81
N GLU A 68 -39.33 -18.44 -26.68
CA GLU A 68 -39.89 -18.92 -25.40
C GLU A 68 -38.80 -19.50 -24.49
N LEU A 69 -37.81 -20.17 -25.07
CA LEU A 69 -36.67 -20.73 -24.35
C LEU A 69 -35.77 -19.63 -23.77
N ASP A 70 -35.56 -18.54 -24.51
CA ASP A 70 -34.83 -17.36 -24.04
C ASP A 70 -35.48 -16.77 -22.77
N LYS A 71 -36.82 -16.73 -22.72
CA LYS A 71 -37.58 -16.29 -21.55
C LYS A 71 -37.53 -17.27 -20.37
N LEU A 72 -37.35 -18.56 -20.65
CA LEU A 72 -37.22 -19.60 -19.62
C LEU A 72 -35.78 -19.71 -19.08
N LEU A 73 -34.80 -19.20 -19.83
CA LEU A 73 -33.39 -19.07 -19.44
C LEU A 73 -33.09 -17.72 -18.79
N ASP A 74 -34.08 -16.83 -18.67
CA ASP A 74 -33.95 -15.56 -17.97
C ASP A 74 -33.75 -15.82 -16.47
N PRO A 75 -32.61 -15.42 -15.86
CA PRO A 75 -32.31 -15.68 -14.46
C PRO A 75 -33.35 -15.08 -13.49
N ASP A 76 -34.13 -14.08 -13.92
CA ASP A 76 -35.24 -13.52 -13.14
C ASP A 76 -36.45 -14.47 -13.04
N ALA A 77 -36.55 -15.51 -13.90
CA ALA A 77 -37.61 -16.50 -13.88
C ALA A 77 -37.32 -17.68 -12.91
N GLU A 78 -36.05 -17.92 -12.55
CA GLU A 78 -35.65 -19.04 -11.66
C GLU A 78 -36.15 -18.89 -10.22
N ASP A 79 -36.31 -17.65 -9.72
CA ASP A 79 -36.75 -17.42 -8.33
C ASP A 79 -38.21 -17.89 -8.10
N VAL A 80 -39.01 -18.04 -9.16
CA VAL A 80 -40.38 -18.59 -9.08
C VAL A 80 -40.40 -20.12 -9.28
N ALA A 81 -39.41 -20.67 -9.98
CA ALA A 81 -39.37 -22.09 -10.36
C ALA A 81 -38.67 -23.01 -9.34
N LEU A 82 -37.84 -22.46 -8.46
CA LEU A 82 -37.19 -23.23 -7.39
C LEU A 82 -38.19 -23.67 -6.33
N GLU A 83 -38.37 -24.99 -6.21
CA GLU A 83 -39.16 -25.58 -5.13
C GLU A 83 -38.65 -25.10 -3.77
N THR A 84 -39.56 -24.77 -2.85
CA THR A 84 -39.23 -24.28 -1.48
C THR A 84 -38.22 -25.17 -0.76
N ARG A 85 -38.19 -26.47 -1.07
CA ARG A 85 -37.23 -27.42 -0.53
C ARG A 85 -35.80 -27.17 -1.00
N ALA A 86 -35.60 -26.85 -2.30
CA ALA A 86 -34.30 -26.52 -2.84
C ALA A 86 -33.74 -25.23 -2.23
N LYS A 87 -34.60 -24.22 -2.01
CA LYS A 87 -34.22 -22.98 -1.31
C LYS A 87 -33.78 -23.23 0.14
N ILE A 88 -34.42 -24.17 0.84
CA ILE A 88 -34.02 -24.54 2.20
C ILE A 88 -32.66 -25.25 2.20
N GLU A 89 -32.44 -26.18 1.27
CA GLU A 89 -31.15 -26.88 1.13
C GLU A 89 -30.03 -25.89 0.76
N GLU A 90 -30.30 -24.93 -0.11
CA GLU A 90 -29.38 -23.86 -0.47
C GLU A 90 -29.00 -22.99 0.75
N VAL A 91 -29.98 -22.56 1.54
CA VAL A 91 -29.74 -21.80 2.78
C VAL A 91 -28.93 -22.62 3.79
N LEU A 92 -29.20 -23.93 3.91
CA LEU A 92 -28.43 -24.82 4.79
C LEU A 92 -26.98 -24.97 4.33
N VAL A 93 -26.73 -25.05 3.02
CA VAL A 93 -25.38 -25.08 2.46
C VAL A 93 -24.65 -23.76 2.69
N MET A 94 -25.36 -22.62 2.64
CA MET A 94 -24.79 -21.29 2.90
C MET A 94 -24.65 -20.94 4.39
N GLU A 95 -25.28 -21.69 5.29
CA GLU A 95 -25.24 -21.46 6.75
C GLU A 95 -23.82 -21.21 7.32
N PRO A 96 -22.78 -22.02 7.02
CA PRO A 96 -21.43 -21.77 7.52
C PRO A 96 -20.85 -20.44 7.03
N GLN A 97 -21.12 -20.06 5.77
CA GLN A 97 -20.67 -18.79 5.21
C GLN A 97 -21.41 -17.62 5.87
N LEU A 98 -22.72 -17.74 6.10
CA LEU A 98 -23.50 -16.73 6.80
C LEU A 98 -23.03 -16.54 8.24
N LYS A 99 -22.73 -17.63 8.95
CA LYS A 99 -22.15 -17.60 10.31
C LYS A 99 -20.79 -16.93 10.34
N HIS A 100 -19.94 -17.20 9.34
CA HIS A 100 -18.64 -16.55 9.21
C HIS A 100 -18.80 -15.04 8.98
N ASN A 101 -19.65 -14.64 8.03
CA ASN A 101 -19.92 -13.24 7.74
C ASN A 101 -20.49 -12.49 8.96
N LEU A 102 -21.40 -13.12 9.71
CA LEU A 102 -21.96 -12.55 10.93
C LEU A 102 -20.87 -12.34 12.01
N LYS A 103 -19.98 -13.32 12.18
CA LYS A 103 -18.85 -13.19 13.10
C LYS A 103 -17.93 -12.03 12.70
N SER A 104 -17.55 -11.95 11.43
CA SER A 104 -16.72 -10.86 10.91
C SER A 104 -17.40 -9.49 11.05
N LEU A 105 -18.71 -9.43 10.83
CA LEU A 105 -19.48 -8.20 11.01
C LEU A 105 -19.51 -7.75 12.47
N ARG A 106 -19.68 -8.67 13.42
CA ARG A 106 -19.57 -8.37 14.86
C ARG A 106 -18.17 -7.88 15.24
N GLU A 107 -17.12 -8.52 14.73
CA GLU A 107 -15.74 -8.08 14.95
C GLU A 107 -15.53 -6.66 14.41
N MET A 108 -16.11 -6.33 13.25
CA MET A 108 -16.06 -4.97 12.70
C MET A 108 -16.84 -3.96 13.56
N GLU A 109 -18.04 -4.31 14.05
CA GLU A 109 -18.82 -3.46 14.96
C GLU A 109 -18.10 -3.21 16.29
N GLU A 110 -17.41 -4.23 16.82
CA GLU A 110 -16.59 -4.11 18.03
C GLU A 110 -15.37 -3.20 17.83
N LEU A 111 -14.79 -3.18 16.61
CA LEU A 111 -13.63 -2.38 16.25
C LEU A 111 -13.98 -0.97 15.77
N GLN A 112 -15.24 -0.72 15.40
CA GLN A 112 -15.71 0.60 14.94
C GLN A 112 -15.40 1.74 15.93
N PRO A 113 -15.58 1.59 17.26
CA PRO A 113 -15.25 2.63 18.23
C PRO A 113 -13.74 2.94 18.31
N ALA A 114 -12.87 1.99 17.94
CA ALA A 114 -11.42 2.22 17.94
C ALA A 114 -10.99 3.19 16.84
N LEU A 115 -11.66 3.15 15.68
CA LEU A 115 -11.45 4.10 14.57
C LEU A 115 -11.85 5.52 14.96
N ASP A 116 -12.91 5.65 15.79
CA ASP A 116 -13.39 6.94 16.26
C ASP A 116 -12.68 7.46 17.52
N SER A 117 -11.71 6.71 18.03
CA SER A 117 -11.01 7.08 19.26
C SER A 117 -10.39 8.47 19.19
N GLU A 118 -10.71 9.30 20.18
CA GLU A 118 -10.21 10.67 20.27
C GLU A 118 -8.68 10.72 20.32
N HIS A 119 -8.06 9.67 20.88
CA HIS A 119 -6.61 9.54 20.95
C HIS A 119 -5.95 9.49 19.57
N ILE A 120 -6.53 8.77 18.60
CA ILE A 120 -6.02 8.74 17.22
C ILE A 120 -6.25 10.10 16.54
N LYS A 121 -7.41 10.72 16.76
CA LYS A 121 -7.73 12.05 16.24
C LYS A 121 -6.82 13.15 16.79
N PHE A 122 -6.31 12.99 18.01
CA PHE A 122 -5.44 13.96 18.70
C PHE A 122 -3.93 13.77 18.41
N VAL A 123 -3.54 12.74 17.64
CA VAL A 123 -2.14 12.51 17.25
C VAL A 123 -1.52 13.72 16.51
N PRO A 124 -2.18 14.36 15.53
CA PRO A 124 -1.61 15.52 14.83
C PRO A 124 -1.28 16.68 15.77
N SER A 125 -2.12 16.96 16.78
CA SER A 125 -1.84 18.01 17.77
C SER A 125 -0.68 17.69 18.72
N LEU A 126 -0.36 16.40 18.90
CA LEU A 126 0.82 15.98 19.66
C LEU A 126 2.10 16.10 18.83
N SER A 127 2.00 16.10 17.50
CA SER A 127 3.13 16.21 16.57
C SER A 127 3.93 17.49 16.79
N ASP A 128 3.26 18.65 16.88
CA ASP A 128 3.91 19.94 17.13
C ASP A 128 4.68 19.97 18.45
N ARG A 129 4.12 19.32 19.49
CA ARG A 129 4.77 19.22 20.80
C ARG A 129 5.97 18.28 20.73
N LEU A 130 5.86 17.19 19.98
CA LEU A 130 6.95 16.23 19.76
C LEU A 130 8.09 16.87 18.96
N GLU A 131 7.78 17.68 17.95
CA GLU A 131 8.77 18.42 17.16
C GLU A 131 9.54 19.40 18.05
N LYS A 132 8.83 20.22 18.85
CA LYS A 132 9.46 21.13 19.82
C LYS A 132 10.34 20.39 20.82
N LEU A 133 9.88 19.24 21.33
CA LEU A 133 10.65 18.41 22.24
C LEU A 133 11.90 17.83 21.56
N THR A 134 11.79 17.45 20.29
CA THR A 134 12.90 16.88 19.51
C THR A 134 13.98 17.93 19.26
N LEU A 135 13.59 19.16 18.89
CA LEU A 135 14.51 20.29 18.74
C LEU A 135 15.19 20.62 20.08
N PHE A 136 14.42 20.67 21.18
CA PHE A 136 14.99 20.89 22.51
C PHE A 136 15.98 19.79 22.91
N TYR A 137 15.66 18.53 22.60
CA TYR A 137 16.55 17.41 22.89
C TYR A 137 17.84 17.48 22.07
N LEU A 138 17.76 17.89 20.80
CA LEU A 138 18.93 18.08 19.94
C LEU A 138 19.86 19.18 20.49
N ASP A 139 19.29 20.30 20.92
CA ASP A 139 20.03 21.40 21.56
C ASP A 139 20.73 20.94 22.84
N LYS A 140 19.99 20.26 23.74
CA LYS A 140 20.58 19.71 24.97
C LYS A 140 21.68 18.68 24.71
N LYS A 141 21.53 17.86 23.66
CA LYS A 141 22.55 16.89 23.28
C LYS A 141 23.82 17.59 22.79
N GLN A 142 23.69 18.61 21.95
CA GLN A 142 24.82 19.40 21.46
C GLN A 142 25.56 20.10 22.61
N ASP A 143 24.82 20.69 23.56
CA ASP A 143 25.40 21.27 24.77
C ASP A 143 26.18 20.22 25.58
N SER A 144 25.59 19.04 25.77
CA SER A 144 26.23 17.92 26.48
C SER A 144 27.52 17.46 25.80
N ASP A 145 27.51 17.31 24.47
CA ASP A 145 28.67 16.91 23.69
C ASP A 145 29.78 17.97 23.77
N HIS A 146 29.42 19.26 23.71
CA HIS A 146 30.37 20.35 23.86
C HIS A 146 31.01 20.41 25.25
N VAL A 147 30.22 20.23 26.32
CA VAL A 147 30.74 20.15 27.69
C VAL A 147 31.65 18.94 27.85
N THR A 148 31.24 17.78 27.34
CA THR A 148 32.05 16.55 27.37
C THR A 148 33.38 16.75 26.64
N GLY A 149 33.36 17.42 25.48
CA GLY A 149 34.56 17.76 24.73
C GLY A 149 35.51 18.69 25.51
N LYS A 150 34.98 19.70 26.22
CA LYS A 150 35.78 20.57 27.09
C LYS A 150 36.42 19.79 28.25
N VAL A 151 35.66 18.93 28.91
CA VAL A 151 36.16 18.09 30.00
C VAL A 151 37.27 17.16 29.51
N MET A 152 37.10 16.54 28.33
CA MET A 152 38.14 15.68 27.77
C MET A 152 39.42 16.44 27.41
N LYS A 153 39.31 17.65 26.85
CA LYS A 153 40.48 18.51 26.60
C LYS A 153 41.21 18.86 27.89
N LEU A 154 40.47 19.27 28.93
CA LEU A 154 41.05 19.58 30.23
C LEU A 154 41.77 18.36 30.85
N LEU A 155 41.18 17.17 30.71
CA LEU A 155 41.76 15.93 31.20
C LEU A 155 43.04 15.56 30.43
N GLN A 156 43.08 15.82 29.11
CA GLN A 156 44.30 15.67 28.32
C GLN A 156 45.40 16.65 28.74
N GLU A 157 45.07 17.92 28.96
CA GLU A 157 46.01 18.94 29.44
C GLU A 157 46.55 18.58 30.83
N TYR A 158 45.68 18.14 31.74
CA TYR A 158 46.09 17.67 33.06
C TYR A 158 47.06 16.48 32.97
N ASN A 159 46.74 15.47 32.15
CA ASN A 159 47.62 14.32 31.94
C ASN A 159 48.98 14.74 31.34
N ALA A 160 49.00 15.71 30.43
CA ALA A 160 50.23 16.24 29.87
C ALA A 160 51.08 16.96 30.94
N ILE A 161 50.45 17.78 31.79
CA ILE A 161 51.12 18.46 32.90
C ILE A 161 51.70 17.44 33.88
N ILE A 162 50.92 16.43 34.30
CA ILE A 162 51.36 15.35 35.19
C ILE A 162 52.58 14.64 34.59
N THR A 163 52.51 14.26 33.32
CA THR A 163 53.62 13.56 32.64
C THR A 163 54.89 14.43 32.60
N ASN A 164 54.76 15.72 32.35
CA ASN A 164 55.89 16.66 32.36
C ASN A 164 56.47 16.83 33.76
N ILE A 165 55.63 16.97 34.79
CA ILE A 165 56.07 17.05 36.19
C ILE A 165 56.81 15.77 36.57
N THR A 166 56.28 14.58 36.25
CA THR A 166 56.94 13.30 36.50
C THR A 166 58.32 13.25 35.82
N LYS A 167 58.43 13.67 34.55
CA LYS A 167 59.72 13.75 33.85
C LYS A 167 60.70 14.72 34.52
N MET A 168 60.23 15.90 34.94
CA MET A 168 61.08 16.87 35.64
C MET A 168 61.59 16.31 36.96
N PHE A 169 60.76 15.60 37.73
CA PHE A 169 61.19 14.96 38.98
C PHE A 169 62.25 13.89 38.73
N VAL A 170 62.08 13.02 37.73
CA VAL A 170 63.09 12.01 37.37
C VAL A 170 64.42 12.66 36.96
N GLN A 171 64.37 13.72 36.14
CA GLN A 171 65.58 14.47 35.76
C GLN A 171 66.24 15.13 36.97
N PHE A 172 65.44 15.68 37.88
CA PHE A 172 65.94 16.30 39.10
C PHE A 172 66.62 15.26 39.99
N GLU A 173 65.99 14.11 40.22
CA GLU A 173 66.59 12.97 40.94
C GLU A 173 67.90 12.54 40.31
N GLU A 174 67.96 12.36 38.98
CA GLU A 174 69.19 11.99 38.29
C GLU A 174 70.31 13.03 38.50
N THR A 175 69.96 14.32 38.48
CA THR A 175 70.91 15.41 38.70
C THR A 175 71.41 15.43 40.15
N VAL A 176 70.51 15.23 41.12
CA VAL A 176 70.86 15.10 42.54
C VAL A 176 71.76 13.90 42.77
N THR A 177 71.43 12.72 42.23
CA THR A 177 72.27 11.52 42.34
C THR A 177 73.66 11.75 41.75
N LYS A 178 73.78 12.43 40.60
CA LYS A 178 75.09 12.80 40.02
C LYS A 178 75.90 13.69 40.97
N CYS A 179 75.25 14.70 41.58
CA CYS A 179 75.89 15.57 42.57
C CYS A 179 76.31 14.79 43.83
N GLU A 180 75.46 13.88 44.33
CA GLU A 180 75.77 13.04 45.49
C GLU A 180 76.96 12.11 45.23
N VAL A 181 77.00 11.45 44.06
CA VAL A 181 78.13 10.58 43.67
C VAL A 181 79.42 11.38 43.52
N ALA A 182 79.37 12.60 42.98
CA ALA A 182 80.53 13.48 42.90
C ALA A 182 81.00 13.99 44.29
N ALA A 183 80.08 14.11 45.24
CA ALA A 183 80.37 14.51 46.62
C ALA A 183 80.79 13.35 47.53
N GLN A 184 80.68 12.08 47.08
CA GLN A 184 81.19 10.95 47.85
C GLN A 184 82.72 10.96 47.90
N PRO A 185 83.32 10.82 49.10
CA PRO A 185 84.77 10.82 49.23
C PRO A 185 85.35 9.56 48.56
N LYS A 186 86.37 9.74 47.70
CA LYS A 186 87.18 8.63 47.19
C LYS A 186 87.75 7.86 48.39
N LYS A 187 87.29 6.62 48.63
CA LYS A 187 88.02 5.70 49.50
C LYS A 187 89.41 5.54 48.93
N GLN A 188 90.42 6.04 49.65
CA GLN A 188 91.80 5.72 49.38
C GLN A 188 91.98 4.20 49.50
N PRO A 189 92.60 3.54 48.52
CA PRO A 189 93.04 2.17 48.69
C PRO A 189 94.21 2.14 49.67
N GLU A 190 94.05 1.41 50.78
CA GLU A 190 95.16 0.78 51.50
C GLU A 190 95.48 -0.57 50.88
#